data_AF-A0A4U1AAE9-F1
#
_entry.id   AF-A0A4U1AAE9-F1
#
_cell.length_a   1.000
_cell.length_b   1.000
_cell.length_c   1.000
_cell.angle_alpha   90.00
_cell.angle_beta   90.00
_cell.angle_gamma   90.00
#
_symmetry.space_group_name_H-M   'P 1'
#
loop_
_entity.id
_entity.type
_entity.pdbx_description
1 polymer ?
#
loop_
_entity_poly.entity_id
_entity_poly.type
_entity_poly.pdbx_seq_one_letter_code
_entity_poly.pdbx_strand_id
1 'polypeptide(L)'
;MKVLYKHLANLTKIVLLCLSLFLFPIQSHATDVSFKWTTIPDPLTGYNLYCQEGEKEVVAPISLGKVTTHTLTGLSPDKTYHFWLTAYNQSGESGYSKIVTISPNSSLNPAPIIINISMK
;
A
#
# COMPACT_ATOMS: atom_id res chain seq x y z
N MET A 1 -46.80 19.54 -30.64
CA MET A 1 -46.62 19.40 -29.17
C MET A 1 -46.12 18.01 -28.70
N LYS A 2 -46.65 16.88 -29.20
CA LYS A 2 -46.24 15.52 -28.76
C LYS A 2 -44.74 15.18 -29.00
N VAL A 3 -44.16 15.66 -30.11
CA VAL A 3 -42.75 15.42 -30.47
C VAL A 3 -41.80 16.13 -29.49
N LEU A 4 -42.10 17.40 -29.15
CA LEU A 4 -41.34 18.19 -28.18
C LEU A 4 -41.32 17.55 -26.79
N TYR A 5 -42.47 17.05 -26.33
CA TYR A 5 -42.58 16.34 -25.04
C TYR A 5 -41.76 15.05 -25.01
N LYS A 6 -41.69 14.31 -26.13
CA LYS A 6 -40.89 13.08 -26.25
C LYS A 6 -39.39 13.35 -26.16
N HIS A 7 -38.92 14.43 -26.80
CA HIS A 7 -37.52 14.85 -26.69
C HIS A 7 -37.18 15.34 -25.27
N LEU A 8 -38.07 16.12 -24.64
CA LEU A 8 -37.90 16.59 -23.27
C LEU A 8 -37.84 15.42 -22.26
N ALA A 9 -38.72 14.43 -22.41
CA ALA A 9 -38.75 13.23 -21.58
C ALA A 9 -37.54 12.30 -21.78
N ASN A 10 -36.95 12.28 -22.98
CA ASN A 10 -35.69 11.56 -23.21
C ASN A 10 -34.50 12.32 -22.62
N LEU A 11 -34.50 13.66 -22.70
CA LEU A 11 -33.46 14.49 -22.11
C LEU A 11 -33.42 14.32 -20.59
N THR A 12 -34.57 14.35 -19.91
CA THR A 12 -34.65 14.14 -18.46
C THR A 12 -34.20 12.73 -18.05
N LYS A 13 -34.56 11.70 -18.82
CA LYS A 13 -34.07 10.33 -18.58
C LYS A 13 -32.55 10.22 -18.72
N ILE A 14 -31.96 10.86 -19.74
CA ILE A 14 -30.50 10.87 -19.94
C ILE A 14 -29.82 11.62 -18.79
N VAL A 15 -30.36 12.76 -18.36
CA VAL A 15 -29.83 13.53 -17.22
C VAL A 15 -29.90 12.73 -15.93
N LEU A 16 -31.01 12.04 -15.65
CA LEU A 16 -31.14 11.17 -14.47
C LEU A 16 -30.19 9.97 -14.52
N LEU A 17 -29.98 9.38 -15.70
CA LEU A 17 -29.06 8.27 -15.90
C LEU A 17 -27.60 8.72 -15.69
N CYS A 18 -27.21 9.88 -16.22
CA CYS A 18 -25.90 10.48 -15.97
C CYS A 18 -25.71 10.87 -14.50
N LEU A 19 -26.70 11.51 -13.87
CA LEU A 19 -26.63 11.92 -12.46
C LEU A 19 -26.47 10.69 -11.53
N SER A 20 -27.10 9.57 -11.87
CA SER A 20 -26.94 8.31 -11.15
C SER A 20 -25.54 7.70 -11.27
N LEU A 21 -24.85 7.92 -12.41
CA LEU A 21 -23.48 7.45 -12.63
C LEU A 21 -22.44 8.29 -11.86
N PHE A 22 -22.76 9.55 -11.53
CA PHE A 22 -21.91 10.44 -10.72
C PHE A 22 -22.07 10.27 -9.20
N LEU A 23 -23.05 9.47 -8.75
CA LEU A 23 -23.34 9.25 -7.32
C LEU A 23 -22.68 7.98 -6.75
N PHE A 24 -21.99 7.18 -7.56
CA PHE A 24 -21.23 6.06 -7.03
C PHE A 24 -19.91 6.59 -6.44
N PRO A 25 -19.71 6.53 -5.11
CA PRO A 25 -18.41 6.84 -4.54
C PRO A 25 -17.37 5.88 -5.14
N ILE A 26 -16.18 6.39 -5.44
CA ILE A 26 -15.05 5.54 -5.81
C ILE A 26 -14.79 4.65 -4.59
N GLN A 27 -15.17 3.37 -4.67
CA GLN A 27 -14.93 2.40 -3.62
C GLN A 27 -13.41 2.14 -3.57
N SER A 28 -12.70 2.90 -2.75
CA SER A 28 -11.33 2.60 -2.37
C SER A 28 -11.37 1.42 -1.42
N HIS A 29 -10.92 0.26 -1.90
CA HIS A 29 -10.59 -0.84 -1.02
C HIS A 29 -9.19 -0.56 -0.45
N ALA A 30 -8.96 -0.85 0.83
CA ALA A 30 -7.61 -0.84 1.40
C ALA A 30 -7.11 -2.29 1.50
N THR A 31 -5.80 -2.46 1.48
CA THR A 31 -5.13 -3.74 1.66
C THR A 31 -4.07 -3.62 2.74
N ASP A 32 -3.98 -4.66 3.57
CA ASP A 32 -3.00 -4.77 4.63
C ASP A 32 -1.89 -5.73 4.19
N VAL A 33 -0.66 -5.38 4.53
CA VAL A 33 0.53 -6.17 4.22
C VAL A 33 1.22 -6.52 5.52
N SER A 34 1.28 -7.82 5.82
CA SER A 34 2.02 -8.32 6.97
C SER A 34 3.44 -8.71 6.56
N PHE A 35 4.41 -8.35 7.37
CA PHE A 35 5.83 -8.62 7.17
C PHE A 35 6.36 -9.46 8.33
N LYS A 36 7.32 -10.33 8.03
CA LYS A 36 8.07 -11.12 9.01
C LYS A 36 9.54 -11.18 8.60
N TRP A 37 10.46 -11.04 9.55
CA TRP A 37 11.90 -11.16 9.32
C TRP A 37 12.59 -11.86 10.49
N THR A 38 13.86 -12.22 10.29
CA THR A 38 14.68 -12.83 11.32
C THR A 38 15.38 -11.75 12.13
N THR A 39 15.46 -11.92 13.46
CA THR A 39 16.22 -11.03 14.31
C THR A 39 17.72 -11.09 13.97
N ILE A 40 18.43 -9.99 14.14
CA ILE A 40 19.90 -9.98 14.07
C ILE A 40 20.50 -9.95 15.49
N PRO A 41 21.76 -10.39 15.67
CA PRO A 41 22.44 -10.31 16.96
C PRO A 41 22.62 -8.87 17.44
N ASP A 42 22.80 -8.72 18.75
CA ASP A 42 23.13 -7.44 19.37
C ASP A 42 24.54 -6.94 18.97
N PRO A 43 24.79 -5.61 19.03
CA PRO A 43 23.90 -4.56 19.52
C PRO A 43 22.84 -4.15 18.47
N LEU A 44 21.58 -4.40 18.78
CA LEU A 44 20.41 -3.98 18.00
C LEU A 44 19.64 -2.95 18.84
N THR A 45 19.05 -1.94 18.20
CA THR A 45 18.04 -1.08 18.85
C THR A 45 16.68 -1.28 18.22
N GLY A 46 16.64 -1.46 16.89
CA GLY A 46 15.41 -1.80 16.20
C GLY A 46 15.58 -1.90 14.69
N TYR A 47 14.47 -1.74 13.97
CA TYR A 47 14.41 -1.83 12.52
C TYR A 47 13.70 -0.62 11.93
N ASN A 48 14.14 -0.17 10.76
CA ASN A 48 13.43 0.85 9.99
C ASN A 48 12.81 0.19 8.77
N LEU A 49 11.48 0.27 8.65
CA LEU A 49 10.73 -0.21 7.49
C LEU A 49 10.51 0.94 6.52
N TYR A 50 11.04 0.79 5.32
CA TYR A 50 10.88 1.74 4.23
C TYR A 50 9.76 1.29 3.30
N CYS A 51 8.99 2.26 2.81
CA CYS A 51 7.90 2.06 1.87
C CYS A 51 8.02 3.09 0.74
N GLN A 52 7.94 2.64 -0.50
CA GLN A 52 7.90 3.49 -1.68
C GLN A 52 6.71 3.09 -2.55
N GLU A 53 5.85 4.05 -2.91
CA GLU A 53 4.75 3.83 -3.84
C GLU A 53 5.21 4.10 -5.28
N GLY A 54 5.27 3.05 -6.10
CA GLY A 54 5.80 3.12 -7.47
C GLY A 54 7.21 3.71 -7.49
N GLU A 55 7.39 4.79 -8.26
CA GLU A 55 8.65 5.54 -8.37
C GLU A 55 8.62 6.88 -7.59
N LYS A 56 7.63 7.07 -6.70
CA LYS A 56 7.59 8.26 -5.85
C LYS A 56 8.81 8.32 -4.93
N GLU A 57 9.06 9.50 -4.37
CA GLU A 57 10.07 9.65 -3.33
C GLU A 57 9.76 8.74 -2.14
N VAL A 58 10.82 8.19 -1.55
CA VAL A 58 10.71 7.35 -0.36
C VAL A 58 10.28 8.21 0.81
N VAL A 59 9.19 7.84 1.47
CA VAL A 59 8.74 8.53 2.68
C VAL A 59 9.67 8.22 3.86
N ALA A 60 9.57 9.00 4.94
CA ALA A 60 10.30 8.71 6.17
C ALA A 60 10.01 7.26 6.63
N PRO A 61 11.04 6.49 7.03
CA PRO A 61 10.84 5.11 7.43
C PRO A 61 10.03 5.02 8.72
N ILE A 62 9.35 3.89 8.88
CA ILE A 62 8.67 3.54 10.13
C ILE A 62 9.71 2.92 11.05
N SER A 63 10.11 3.63 12.10
CA SER A 63 11.00 3.11 13.12
C SER A 63 10.26 2.15 14.04
N LEU A 64 10.71 0.91 14.01
CA LEU A 64 10.23 -0.20 14.81
C LEU A 64 11.29 -0.50 15.89
N GLY A 65 10.82 -0.96 17.06
CA GLY A 65 11.73 -1.47 18.09
C GLY A 65 12.34 -2.82 17.72
N LYS A 66 12.81 -3.57 18.72
CA LYS A 66 13.26 -4.98 18.55
C LYS A 66 12.07 -5.92 18.29
N VAL A 67 11.44 -5.79 17.15
CA VAL A 67 10.35 -6.66 16.68
C VAL A 67 10.78 -7.40 15.41
N THR A 68 10.12 -8.52 15.13
CA THR A 68 10.37 -9.35 13.94
C THR A 68 9.17 -9.49 13.03
N THR A 69 8.10 -8.75 13.33
CA THR A 69 6.85 -8.71 12.55
C THR A 69 6.25 -7.32 12.58
N HIS A 70 5.59 -6.93 11.49
CA HIS A 70 4.83 -5.69 11.41
C HIS A 70 3.75 -5.81 10.34
N THR A 71 2.59 -5.18 10.55
CA THR A 71 1.53 -5.11 9.54
C THR A 71 1.30 -3.65 9.17
N LEU A 72 1.49 -3.34 7.90
CA LEU A 72 1.19 -2.03 7.33
C LEU A 72 -0.22 -2.08 6.74
N THR A 73 -1.09 -1.18 7.21
CA THR A 73 -2.50 -1.15 6.83
C THR A 73 -2.82 0.03 5.93
N GLY A 74 -3.96 0.00 5.25
CA GLY A 74 -4.45 1.16 4.51
C GLY A 74 -3.78 1.40 3.15
N LEU A 75 -3.11 0.40 2.59
CA LEU A 75 -2.49 0.53 1.26
C LEU A 75 -3.53 0.41 0.16
N SER A 76 -3.40 1.22 -0.89
CA SER A 76 -4.30 1.13 -2.03
C SER A 76 -3.95 -0.08 -2.92
N PRO A 77 -4.89 -1.01 -3.20
CA PRO A 77 -4.64 -2.28 -3.90
C PRO A 77 -4.35 -2.12 -5.40
N ASP A 78 -4.60 -0.93 -5.95
CA ASP A 78 -4.34 -0.56 -7.34
C ASP A 78 -2.93 0.03 -7.55
N LYS A 79 -2.09 0.07 -6.50
CA LYS A 79 -0.74 0.63 -6.55
C LYS A 79 0.34 -0.44 -6.39
N THR A 80 1.50 -0.14 -6.96
CA THR A 80 2.74 -0.88 -6.71
C THR A 80 3.45 -0.30 -5.50
N TYR A 81 3.95 -1.14 -4.61
CA TYR A 81 4.79 -0.72 -3.49
C TYR A 81 6.09 -1.50 -3.44
N HIS A 82 7.17 -0.82 -3.05
CA HIS A 82 8.47 -1.40 -2.75
C HIS A 82 8.77 -1.25 -1.26
N PHE A 83 9.19 -2.34 -0.63
CA PHE A 83 9.50 -2.40 0.79
C PHE A 83 10.90 -2.96 1.03
N TRP A 84 11.62 -2.37 1.97
CA TRP A 84 12.88 -2.89 2.49
C TRP A 84 13.07 -2.50 3.96
N LEU A 85 13.95 -3.22 4.63
CA LEU A 85 14.28 -3.03 6.04
C LEU A 85 15.76 -2.67 6.19
N THR A 86 16.06 -1.82 7.15
CA THR A 86 17.39 -1.75 7.79
C THR A 86 17.25 -2.14 9.26
N ALA A 87 18.34 -2.59 9.85
CA ALA A 87 18.50 -2.64 11.29
C ALA A 87 19.24 -1.38 11.75
N TYR A 88 19.00 -0.90 12.96
CA TYR A 88 19.72 0.23 13.50
C TYR A 88 20.09 0.03 14.97
N ASN A 89 21.18 0.69 15.36
CA ASN A 89 21.60 0.86 16.74
C ASN A 89 22.17 2.26 16.96
N GLN A 90 22.77 2.51 18.12
CA GLN A 90 23.38 3.82 18.44
C GLN A 90 24.52 4.22 17.50
N SER A 91 25.13 3.27 16.78
CA SER A 91 26.20 3.51 15.82
C SER A 91 25.70 3.85 14.42
N GLY A 92 24.41 3.63 14.12
CA GLY A 92 23.80 3.93 12.83
C GLY A 92 22.92 2.81 12.27
N GLU A 93 22.61 2.91 10.98
CA GLU A 93 21.82 1.92 10.24
C GLU A 93 22.70 0.91 9.48
N SER A 94 22.20 -0.31 9.32
CA SER A 94 22.78 -1.32 8.45
C SER A 94 22.54 -1.03 6.97
N GLY A 95 23.13 -1.85 6.10
CA GLY A 95 22.69 -1.95 4.71
C GLY A 95 21.23 -2.41 4.57
N TYR A 96 20.66 -2.19 3.39
CA TYR A 96 19.28 -2.54 3.06
C TYR A 96 19.09 -4.05 2.90
N SER A 97 17.92 -4.54 3.32
CA SER A 97 17.43 -5.87 2.94
C SER A 97 17.20 -5.98 1.43
N LYS A 98 16.85 -7.19 0.97
CA LYS A 98 16.26 -7.34 -0.36
C LYS A 98 14.95 -6.54 -0.43
N ILE A 99 14.74 -5.87 -1.56
CA ILE A 99 13.47 -5.20 -1.86
C ILE A 99 12.39 -6.25 -2.13
N VAL A 100 11.23 -6.06 -1.51
CA VAL A 100 9.99 -6.77 -1.81
C VAL A 100 9.08 -5.83 -2.60
N THR A 101 8.65 -6.27 -3.78
CA THR A 101 7.68 -5.57 -4.61
C THR A 101 6.31 -6.20 -4.46
N ILE A 102 5.30 -5.39 -4.19
CA ILE A 102 3.89 -5.77 -4.24
C ILE A 102 3.26 -5.03 -5.40
N SER A 103 2.71 -5.77 -6.36
CA SER A 103 2.03 -5.22 -7.53
C SER A 103 0.53 -5.11 -7.31
N PRO A 104 -0.18 -4.28 -8.09
CA PRO A 104 -1.63 -4.20 -8.05
C PRO A 104 -2.30 -5.57 -8.18
N ASN A 105 -3.39 -5.78 -7.44
CA ASN A 105 -4.15 -7.05 -7.43
C ASN A 105 -3.36 -8.30 -7.03
N SER A 106 -2.21 -8.13 -6.36
CA SER A 106 -1.51 -9.28 -5.78
C SER A 106 -2.44 -9.94 -4.75
N SER A 107 -2.77 -11.21 -4.97
CA SER A 107 -3.52 -12.00 -3.99
C SER A 107 -2.60 -12.29 -2.79
N LEU A 108 -2.50 -11.34 -1.88
CA LEU A 108 -1.81 -11.55 -0.62
C LEU A 108 -2.67 -12.50 0.21
N ASN A 109 -2.25 -13.77 0.27
CA ASN A 109 -2.72 -14.70 1.29
C ASN A 109 -2.44 -14.05 2.67
N PRO A 110 -3.27 -14.21 3.72
CA PRO A 110 -2.98 -13.71 5.08
C PRO A 110 -1.62 -14.13 5.67
N ALA A 111 -0.83 -14.95 4.98
CA ALA A 111 0.54 -15.23 5.35
C ALA A 111 1.42 -13.96 5.26
N PRO A 112 2.21 -13.67 6.30
CA PRO A 112 3.18 -12.57 6.26
C PRO A 112 4.24 -12.78 5.16
N ILE A 113 4.55 -11.71 4.45
CA ILE A 113 5.67 -11.63 3.52
C ILE A 113 6.97 -11.71 4.31
N ILE A 114 7.86 -12.62 3.91
CA ILE A 114 9.16 -12.78 4.55
C ILE A 114 10.18 -11.81 3.93
N ILE A 115 10.74 -10.92 4.73
CA ILE A 115 11.87 -10.06 4.35
C ILE A 115 13.13 -10.60 5.01
N ASN A 116 14.07 -11.09 4.20
CA ASN A 116 15.37 -11.50 4.70
C ASN A 116 16.29 -10.29 4.78
N ILE A 117 16.72 -9.97 6.00
CA ILE A 117 17.78 -8.99 6.24
C ILE A 117 19.10 -9.71 6.03
N SER A 118 19.81 -9.34 4.96
CA SER A 118 21.18 -9.79 4.71
C SER A 118 22.04 -8.54 4.80
N MET A 119 22.95 -8.50 5.77
CA MET A 119 23.91 -7.40 5.85
C MET A 119 24.85 -7.53 4.65
N LYS A 120 24.74 -6.62 3.69
CA LYS A 120 25.80 -6.37 2.71
C LYS A 120 26.57 -5.13 3.14
#